data_AF-A0A2K3KPK9-F1
#
_entry.id   AF-A0A2K3KPK9-F1
#
_cell.length_a   1.000
_cell.length_b   1.000
_cell.length_c   1.000
_cell.angle_alpha   90.00
_cell.angle_beta   90.00
_cell.angle_gamma   90.00
#
_symmetry.space_group_name_H-M   'P 1'
#
loop_
_entity.id
_entity.type
_entity.pdbx_description
1 polymer ?
#
loop_
_entity_poly.entity_id
_entity_poly.type
_entity_poly.pdbx_seq_one_letter_code
_entity_poly.pdbx_strand_id
1 'polypeptide(L)'
;VDFDGVLWLNSRLCVPNVGELRRKILEEAHHSSYTIHPGSNKMYQDSREFYWWEWMKRDVADFVSKCLVCQQLKVEHQKPAGLLQPIEIPEWKWEDIVMDFVSGLPRTQKGYDSVWVIIDRLTKFAHFLPVKTTYTAS
;
A
#
# COMPACT_ATOMS: atom_id res chain seq x y z
N VAL A 1 16.35 -21.80 -31.13
CA VAL A 1 15.09 -22.46 -31.54
C VAL A 1 15.24 -23.92 -31.16
N ASP A 2 14.29 -24.49 -30.45
CA ASP A 2 14.33 -25.91 -30.05
C ASP A 2 13.79 -26.83 -31.16
N PHE A 3 13.64 -28.12 -30.85
CA PHE A 3 13.14 -29.13 -31.78
C PHE A 3 11.69 -28.91 -32.22
N ASP A 4 10.91 -28.17 -31.43
CA ASP A 4 9.50 -27.84 -31.72
C ASP A 4 9.36 -26.50 -32.47
N GLY A 5 10.47 -25.89 -32.90
CA GLY A 5 10.45 -24.61 -33.61
C GLY A 5 10.24 -23.40 -32.69
N VAL A 6 10.39 -23.57 -31.38
CA VAL A 6 10.14 -22.53 -30.38
C VAL A 6 11.40 -21.73 -30.10
N LEU A 7 11.27 -20.40 -30.09
CA LEU A 7 12.37 -19.49 -29.78
C LEU A 7 12.44 -19.23 -28.27
N TRP A 8 13.64 -19.31 -27.71
CA TRP A 8 13.93 -19.07 -26.30
C TRP A 8 14.99 -17.99 -26.15
N LEU A 9 14.84 -17.13 -25.13
CA LEU A 9 15.83 -16.14 -24.73
C LEU A 9 16.05 -16.23 -23.22
N ASN A 10 17.28 -16.53 -22.78
CA ASN A 10 17.64 -16.65 -21.36
C ASN A 10 16.66 -17.55 -20.58
N SER A 11 16.35 -18.73 -21.14
CA SER A 11 15.39 -19.71 -20.61
C SER A 11 13.92 -19.25 -20.56
N ARG A 12 13.56 -18.19 -21.29
CA ARG A 12 12.18 -17.69 -21.42
C ARG A 12 11.65 -17.92 -22.81
N LEU A 13 10.38 -18.24 -22.91
CA LEU A 13 9.66 -18.44 -24.16
C LEU A 13 9.47 -17.11 -24.88
N CYS A 14 10.02 -16.98 -26.09
CA CYS A 14 9.83 -15.79 -26.91
C CYS A 14 8.43 -15.80 -27.53
N VAL A 15 7.61 -14.81 -27.20
CA VAL A 15 6.22 -14.71 -27.66
C VAL A 15 6.14 -13.83 -28.92
N PRO A 16 5.88 -14.41 -30.11
CA PRO A 16 5.75 -13.63 -31.34
C PRO A 16 4.53 -12.70 -31.29
N ASN A 17 4.61 -11.58 -32.01
CA ASN A 17 3.48 -10.67 -32.18
C ASN A 17 2.55 -11.17 -33.29
N VAL A 18 1.90 -12.32 -33.06
CA VAL A 18 1.01 -12.95 -34.04
C VAL A 18 -0.34 -13.25 -33.39
N GLY A 19 -1.40 -12.85 -34.08
CA GLY A 19 -2.77 -12.93 -33.57
C GLY A 19 -2.88 -12.31 -32.17
N GLU A 20 -3.57 -13.02 -31.28
CA GLU A 20 -3.90 -12.54 -29.93
C GLU A 20 -3.07 -13.22 -28.82
N LEU A 21 -1.94 -13.84 -29.16
CA LEU A 21 -1.19 -14.68 -28.21
C LEU A 21 -0.72 -13.90 -26.97
N ARG A 22 -0.13 -12.71 -27.19
CA ARG A 22 0.31 -11.82 -26.10
C ARG A 22 -0.87 -11.38 -25.24
N ARG A 23 -2.00 -10.99 -25.86
CA ARG A 23 -3.22 -10.60 -25.14
C ARG A 23 -3.73 -11.74 -24.26
N LYS A 24 -3.80 -12.98 -24.76
CA LYS A 24 -4.25 -14.14 -23.98
C LYS A 24 -3.38 -14.39 -22.75
N ILE A 25 -2.06 -14.24 -22.87
CA ILE A 25 -1.13 -14.34 -21.75
C ILE A 25 -1.42 -13.24 -20.71
N LEU A 26 -1.63 -12.00 -21.16
CA LEU A 26 -1.97 -10.89 -20.29
C LEU A 26 -3.34 -11.10 -19.60
N GLU A 27 -4.33 -11.63 -20.31
CA GLU A 27 -5.64 -11.96 -19.76
C GLU A 27 -5.56 -13.03 -18.68
N GLU A 28 -4.87 -14.15 -18.95
CA GLU A 28 -4.70 -15.21 -17.95
C GLU A 28 -3.94 -14.69 -16.72
N ALA A 29 -2.84 -13.98 -16.93
CA ALA A 29 -2.04 -13.43 -15.84
C ALA A 29 -2.80 -12.38 -15.00
N HIS A 30 -3.82 -11.72 -15.54
CA HIS A 30 -4.55 -10.66 -14.84
C HIS A 30 -5.92 -11.08 -14.27
N HIS A 31 -6.66 -11.93 -14.98
CA HIS A 31 -8.05 -12.28 -14.70
C HIS A 31 -8.23 -13.68 -14.11
N SER A 32 -7.17 -14.49 -14.04
CA SER A 32 -7.26 -15.79 -13.37
C SER A 32 -7.69 -15.62 -11.91
N SER A 33 -8.58 -16.51 -11.44
CA SER A 33 -9.06 -16.52 -10.06
C SER A 33 -7.92 -16.57 -9.03
N TYR A 34 -6.75 -17.07 -9.43
CA TYR A 34 -5.57 -17.20 -8.60
C TYR A 34 -4.71 -15.92 -8.53
N THR A 35 -4.82 -15.00 -9.50
CA THR A 35 -3.93 -13.83 -9.60
C THR A 35 -4.55 -12.55 -9.04
N ILE A 36 -5.88 -12.49 -8.87
CA ILE A 36 -6.64 -11.40 -8.22
C ILE A 36 -6.18 -10.02 -8.71
N HIS A 37 -6.22 -9.79 -10.03
CA HIS A 37 -5.94 -8.48 -10.63
C HIS A 37 -4.61 -7.86 -10.16
N PRO A 38 -3.45 -8.52 -10.38
CA PRO A 38 -2.16 -8.03 -9.89
C PRO A 38 -1.84 -6.65 -10.50
N GLY A 39 -1.16 -5.81 -9.73
CA GLY A 39 -0.62 -4.55 -10.26
C GLY A 39 0.49 -4.79 -11.29
N SER A 40 0.77 -3.81 -12.15
CA SER A 40 1.66 -3.95 -13.31
C SER A 40 3.05 -4.50 -12.96
N ASN A 41 3.64 -4.07 -11.83
CA ASN A 41 4.94 -4.56 -11.39
C ASN A 41 4.91 -6.06 -11.03
N LYS A 42 3.91 -6.52 -10.26
CA LYS A 42 3.79 -7.93 -9.88
C LYS A 42 3.54 -8.79 -11.11
N MET A 43 2.59 -8.38 -11.94
CA MET A 43 2.24 -9.09 -13.17
C MET A 43 3.45 -9.25 -14.11
N TYR A 44 4.27 -8.20 -14.26
CA TYR A 44 5.49 -8.26 -15.07
C TYR A 44 6.52 -9.22 -14.46
N GLN A 45 6.74 -9.18 -13.15
CA GLN A 45 7.71 -10.07 -12.48
C GLN A 45 7.33 -11.54 -12.59
N ASP A 46 6.04 -11.87 -12.47
CA ASP A 46 5.57 -13.25 -12.61
C ASP A 46 5.66 -13.73 -14.06
N SER A 47 5.19 -12.89 -14.99
CA SER A 47 5.15 -13.27 -16.40
C SER A 47 6.54 -13.41 -17.01
N ARG A 48 7.52 -12.59 -16.55
CA ARG A 48 8.88 -12.61 -17.10
C ARG A 48 9.69 -13.83 -16.70
N GLU A 49 9.22 -14.66 -15.76
CA GLU A 49 9.88 -15.93 -15.43
C GLU A 49 9.74 -16.93 -16.58
N PHE A 50 8.61 -16.87 -17.29
CA PHE A 50 8.27 -17.83 -18.34
C PHE A 50 8.34 -17.24 -19.74
N TYR A 51 7.98 -15.97 -19.91
CA TYR A 51 7.82 -15.35 -21.23
C TYR A 51 8.77 -14.19 -21.46
N TRP A 52 9.04 -13.92 -22.72
CA TRP A 52 9.76 -12.74 -23.17
C TRP A 52 9.20 -12.23 -24.49
N TRP A 53 9.05 -10.91 -24.62
CA TRP A 53 8.88 -10.24 -25.91
C TRP A 53 9.30 -8.78 -25.82
N GLU A 54 9.53 -8.17 -26.98
CA GLU A 54 9.86 -6.75 -27.07
C GLU A 54 8.71 -5.89 -26.52
N TRP A 55 9.02 -4.94 -25.63
CA TRP A 55 8.05 -4.07 -24.95
C TRP A 55 7.13 -4.74 -23.92
N MET A 56 7.38 -5.98 -23.50
CA MET A 56 6.57 -6.71 -22.50
C MET A 56 6.20 -5.91 -21.25
N LYS A 57 7.15 -5.19 -20.65
CA LYS A 57 6.88 -4.37 -19.45
C LYS A 57 5.88 -3.24 -19.74
N ARG A 58 5.97 -2.63 -20.93
CA ARG A 58 5.07 -1.57 -21.39
C ARG A 58 3.68 -2.15 -21.67
N ASP A 59 3.60 -3.28 -22.34
CA ASP A 59 2.33 -3.94 -22.66
C ASP A 59 1.59 -4.38 -21.40
N VAL A 60 2.29 -4.92 -20.40
CA VAL A 60 1.72 -5.23 -19.08
C VAL A 60 1.18 -3.97 -18.41
N ALA A 61 1.94 -2.87 -18.42
CA ALA A 61 1.49 -1.62 -17.81
C ALA A 61 0.25 -1.04 -18.49
N ASP A 62 0.20 -1.07 -19.83
CA ASP A 62 -0.95 -0.61 -20.62
C ASP A 62 -2.17 -1.51 -20.44
N PHE A 63 -1.99 -2.81 -20.32
CA PHE A 63 -3.09 -3.75 -20.07
C PHE A 63 -3.72 -3.53 -18.69
N VAL A 64 -2.91 -3.46 -17.63
CA VAL A 64 -3.39 -3.25 -16.26
C VAL A 64 -4.02 -1.87 -16.11
N SER A 65 -3.48 -0.83 -16.78
CA SER A 65 -4.04 0.53 -16.70
C SER A 65 -5.44 0.62 -17.30
N LYS A 66 -5.81 -0.26 -18.25
CA LYS A 66 -7.13 -0.33 -18.88
C LYS A 66 -8.15 -1.19 -18.11
N CYS A 67 -7.74 -1.87 -17.05
CA CYS A 67 -8.63 -2.70 -16.25
C CYS A 67 -9.58 -1.85 -15.38
N LEU A 68 -10.87 -1.86 -15.69
CA LEU A 68 -11.90 -1.11 -14.95
C LEU A 68 -11.96 -1.47 -13.45
N VAL A 69 -11.81 -2.77 -13.12
CA VAL A 69 -11.81 -3.23 -11.73
C VAL A 69 -10.63 -2.66 -10.95
N CYS A 70 -9.42 -2.70 -11.54
CA CYS A 70 -8.25 -2.07 -10.96
C CYS A 70 -8.41 -0.56 -10.83
N GLN A 71 -8.93 0.11 -11.86
CA GLN A 71 -9.17 1.54 -11.84
C GLN A 71 -10.16 1.97 -10.77
N GLN A 72 -11.14 1.14 -10.40
CA GLN A 72 -12.13 1.51 -9.38
C GLN A 72 -11.64 1.20 -7.96
N LEU A 73 -10.93 0.09 -7.78
CA LEU A 73 -10.55 -0.40 -6.45
C LEU A 73 -9.15 0.05 -6.00
N LYS A 74 -8.26 0.37 -6.94
CA LYS A 74 -6.84 0.67 -6.69
C LYS A 74 -6.46 2.12 -7.03
N VAL A 75 -7.43 3.03 -7.02
CA VAL A 75 -7.13 4.47 -7.18
C VAL A 75 -6.22 4.91 -6.05
N GLU A 76 -5.17 5.66 -6.42
CA GLU A 76 -4.38 6.41 -5.46
C GLU A 76 -5.24 7.54 -4.89
N HIS A 77 -5.87 7.29 -3.73
CA HIS A 77 -6.67 8.29 -3.03
C HIS A 77 -5.82 9.31 -2.27
N GLN A 78 -4.50 9.13 -2.25
CA GLN A 78 -3.58 10.06 -1.63
C GLN A 78 -3.36 11.23 -2.58
N LYS A 79 -3.73 12.43 -2.14
CA LYS A 79 -3.23 13.65 -2.79
C LYS A 79 -1.70 13.64 -2.69
N PRO A 80 -0.98 14.21 -3.67
CA PRO A 80 0.45 14.48 -3.50
C PRO A 80 0.66 15.16 -2.16
N ALA A 81 1.56 14.61 -1.34
CA ALA A 81 1.83 15.18 -0.04
C ALA A 81 2.22 16.65 -0.23
N GLY A 82 1.45 17.56 0.39
CA GLY A 82 1.78 18.97 0.38
C GLY A 82 3.04 19.25 1.19
N LEU A 83 3.53 20.49 1.13
CA LEU A 83 4.59 20.93 2.04
C LEU A 83 4.08 20.78 3.48
N LEU A 84 4.87 20.12 4.34
CA LEU A 84 4.61 20.10 5.77
C LEU A 84 4.57 21.55 6.26
N GLN A 85 3.51 21.92 6.98
CA GLN A 85 3.40 23.19 7.69
C GLN A 85 3.89 22.92 9.13
N PRO A 86 5.15 23.25 9.47
CA PRO A 86 5.63 23.03 10.81
C PRO A 86 4.91 23.99 11.76
N ILE A 87 4.44 23.44 12.88
CA ILE A 87 3.87 24.24 13.96
C ILE A 87 5.03 24.93 14.68
N GLU A 88 4.84 26.20 15.05
CA GLU A 88 5.81 26.99 15.78
C GLU A 88 6.31 26.26 17.04
N ILE A 89 7.61 26.39 17.31
CA ILE A 89 8.23 25.78 18.48
C ILE A 89 7.94 26.70 19.67
N PRO A 90 7.34 26.20 20.76
CA PRO A 90 7.09 27.01 21.95
C PRO A 90 8.40 27.51 22.57
N GLU A 91 8.40 28.70 23.15
CA GLU A 91 9.57 29.28 23.81
C GLU A 91 9.73 28.78 25.25
N TRP A 92 8.61 28.44 25.90
CA TRP A 92 8.58 28.07 27.32
C TRP A 92 7.98 26.69 27.57
N LYS A 93 8.43 26.07 28.68
CA LYS A 93 7.86 24.79 29.14
C LYS A 93 6.39 25.00 29.49
N TRP A 94 5.54 24.06 29.10
CA TRP A 94 4.09 24.08 29.35
C TRP A 94 3.32 25.17 28.62
N GLU A 95 3.93 25.85 27.65
CA GLU A 95 3.25 26.83 26.78
C GLU A 95 2.31 26.15 25.78
N ASP A 96 2.74 25.00 25.25
CA ASP A 96 1.97 24.23 24.28
C ASP A 96 1.96 22.74 24.70
N ILE A 97 0.76 22.23 24.90
CA ILE A 97 0.51 20.89 25.40
C ILE A 97 -0.36 20.15 24.40
N VAL A 98 0.09 18.97 23.99
CA VAL A 98 -0.70 18.03 23.19
C VAL A 98 -1.31 16.99 24.12
N MET A 99 -2.59 16.72 23.91
CA MET A 99 -3.34 15.73 24.68
C MET A 99 -3.92 14.68 23.73
N ASP A 100 -3.86 13.42 24.14
CA ASP A 100 -4.45 12.31 23.38
C ASP A 100 -4.91 11.17 24.31
N PHE A 101 -5.73 10.26 23.80
CA PHE A 101 -6.17 9.07 24.53
C PHE A 101 -5.78 7.79 23.79
N VAL A 102 -5.06 6.92 24.49
CA VAL A 102 -4.90 5.52 24.06
C VAL A 102 -6.05 4.73 24.69
N SER A 103 -7.00 4.29 23.87
CA SER A 103 -8.20 3.56 24.31
C SER A 103 -8.22 2.11 23.81
N GLY A 104 -9.16 1.30 24.31
CA GLY A 104 -9.30 -0.11 23.94
C GLY A 104 -8.26 -1.02 24.58
N LEU A 105 -7.67 -0.61 25.71
CA LEU A 105 -6.69 -1.40 26.44
C LEU A 105 -7.38 -2.47 27.32
N PRO A 106 -6.69 -3.57 27.65
CA PRO A 106 -7.18 -4.53 28.63
C PRO A 106 -7.52 -3.84 29.95
N ARG A 107 -8.71 -4.16 30.48
CA ARG A 107 -9.21 -3.52 31.69
C ARG A 107 -8.42 -3.97 32.92
N THR A 108 -7.91 -3.01 33.68
CA THR A 108 -7.24 -3.28 34.97
C THR A 108 -8.23 -3.68 36.05
N GLN A 109 -7.75 -4.25 37.17
CA GLN A 109 -8.61 -4.57 38.34
C GLN A 109 -9.35 -3.35 38.90
N LYS A 110 -8.75 -2.15 38.81
CA LYS A 110 -9.36 -0.87 39.23
C LYS A 110 -10.33 -0.30 38.19
N GLY A 111 -10.47 -0.99 37.06
CA GLY A 111 -11.46 -0.71 36.03
C GLY A 111 -11.02 0.30 34.95
N TYR A 112 -9.75 0.73 34.92
CA TYR A 112 -9.18 1.57 33.86
C TYR A 112 -9.00 0.76 32.57
N ASP A 113 -9.32 1.38 31.44
CA ASP A 113 -9.31 0.80 30.09
C ASP A 113 -8.65 1.72 29.04
N SER A 114 -8.13 2.87 29.48
CA SER A 114 -7.52 3.88 28.63
C SER A 114 -6.41 4.64 29.37
N VAL A 115 -5.53 5.29 28.61
CA VAL A 115 -4.50 6.18 29.12
C VAL A 115 -4.67 7.57 28.51
N TRP A 116 -4.77 8.59 29.34
CA TRP A 116 -4.68 9.98 28.93
C TRP A 116 -3.22 10.39 28.86
N VAL A 117 -2.78 10.78 27.67
CA VAL A 117 -1.42 11.18 27.35
C VAL A 117 -1.39 12.71 27.28
N ILE A 118 -0.53 13.34 28.07
CA ILE A 118 -0.34 14.79 28.10
C ILE A 118 1.14 15.07 27.84
N ILE A 119 1.47 15.78 26.78
CA ILE A 119 2.85 16.00 26.33
C ILE A 119 3.13 17.50 26.23
N ASP A 120 4.17 17.96 26.92
CA ASP A 120 4.76 19.28 26.69
C ASP A 120 5.52 19.27 25.36
N ARG A 121 5.12 20.11 24.41
CA ARG A 121 5.68 20.10 23.06
C ARG A 121 7.14 20.52 23.00
N LEU A 122 7.59 21.37 23.92
CA LEU A 122 8.96 21.86 23.97
C LEU A 122 9.93 20.80 24.49
N THR A 123 9.70 20.28 25.70
CA THR A 123 10.62 19.34 26.37
C THR A 123 10.37 17.88 25.99
N LYS A 124 9.23 17.57 25.36
CA LYS A 124 8.73 16.21 25.12
C LYS A 124 8.49 15.42 26.41
N PHE A 125 8.38 16.09 27.55
CA PHE A 125 7.99 15.44 28.79
C PHE A 125 6.53 15.00 28.70
N ALA A 126 6.26 13.75 29.08
CA ALA A 126 4.95 13.13 28.95
C ALA A 126 4.42 12.66 30.31
N HIS A 127 3.15 12.99 30.59
CA HIS A 127 2.38 12.42 31.68
C HIS A 127 1.38 11.40 31.14
N PHE A 128 1.34 10.23 31.79
CA PHE A 128 0.43 9.15 31.47
C PHE A 128 -0.50 8.91 32.65
N LEU A 129 -1.79 9.20 32.46
CA LEU A 129 -2.80 9.08 33.50
C LEU A 129 -3.76 7.95 33.15
N PRO A 130 -3.98 6.96 34.03
CA PRO A 130 -4.98 5.92 33.78
C PRO A 130 -6.38 6.51 33.88
N VAL A 131 -7.21 6.30 32.86
CA VAL A 131 -8.58 6.82 32.78
C VAL A 131 -9.55 5.72 32.37
N LYS A 132 -10.85 5.98 32.55
CA LYS A 132 -11.92 5.10 32.06
C LYS A 132 -12.60 5.79 30.89
N THR A 133 -12.88 5.06 29.82
CA THR A 133 -13.67 5.57 28.67
C THR A 133 -15.05 6.13 29.09
N THR A 134 -15.56 5.69 30.24
CA THR A 134 -16.83 6.14 30.81
C THR A 134 -16.75 7.41 31.63
N TYR A 135 -15.57 8.02 31.78
CA TYR A 135 -15.46 9.31 32.44
C TYR A 135 -16.13 10.39 31.58
N THR A 136 -17.09 11.10 32.16
CA THR A 136 -17.76 12.24 31.54
C THR A 136 -17.17 13.54 32.10
N ALA A 137 -17.17 14.60 31.29
CA ALA A 137 -16.89 15.94 31.79
C ALA A 137 -18.05 16.37 32.72
N SER A 138 -17.69 17.03 33.82
CA SER A 138 -18.62 17.62 34.80
C SER A 138 -19.23 18.92 34.29
#